data_AF-A0A182S808-F1
#
_entry.id   AF-A0A182S808-F1
#
_cell.length_a   1.000
_cell.length_b   1.000
_cell.length_c   1.000
_cell.angle_alpha   90.00
_cell.angle_beta   90.00
_cell.angle_gamma   90.00
#
_symmetry.space_group_name_H-M   'P 1'
#
loop_
_entity.id
_entity.type
_entity.pdbx_description
1 polymer ?
#
loop_
_entity_poly.entity_id
_entity_poly.type
_entity_poly.pdbx_seq_one_letter_code
_entity_poly.pdbx_strand_id
1 'polypeptide(L)'
;MKLLESTRFEAVNNKLHIQTGDSTIYGRIESYSCKMAGNDKALYKRFTSEQAPTDLQALSPPQTLQDMSPQILRSSLSGDEGVTLCDTISRKTLFYLIATLNAAFEPDYDFSEARVSERA
;
A
#
# COMPACT_ATOMS: atom_id res chain seq x y z
N MET A 1 -1.52 13.43 -3.39
CA MET A 1 -0.71 12.96 -4.54
C MET A 1 -1.16 13.61 -5.83
N LYS A 2 -0.30 13.73 -6.86
CA LYS A 2 -0.72 14.30 -8.16
C LYS A 2 -0.84 13.22 -9.24
N LEU A 3 -2.05 13.07 -9.80
CA LEU A 3 -2.34 12.20 -10.94
C LEU A 3 -1.51 12.61 -12.16
N LEU A 4 -0.98 11.62 -12.85
CA LEU A 4 -0.29 11.76 -14.12
C LEU A 4 -1.16 11.12 -15.19
N GLU A 5 -1.67 11.95 -16.11
CA GLU A 5 -2.50 11.49 -17.21
C GLU A 5 -1.68 10.67 -18.21
N SER A 6 -2.25 9.56 -18.68
CA SER A 6 -1.62 8.69 -19.65
C SER A 6 -2.66 8.01 -20.52
N THR A 7 -2.63 8.31 -21.82
CA THR A 7 -3.49 7.67 -22.83
C THR A 7 -3.29 6.15 -22.90
N ARG A 8 -2.11 5.66 -22.51
CA ARG A 8 -1.83 4.21 -22.40
C ARG A 8 -2.64 3.58 -21.27
N PHE A 9 -2.76 4.26 -20.13
CA PHE A 9 -3.53 3.76 -19.00
C PHE A 9 -5.03 3.87 -19.27
N GLU A 10 -5.49 4.91 -19.96
CA GLU A 10 -6.87 4.99 -20.44
C GLU A 10 -7.23 3.79 -21.34
N ALA A 11 -6.37 3.45 -22.30
CA ALA A 11 -6.59 2.29 -23.16
C ALA A 11 -6.61 0.96 -22.38
N VAL A 12 -5.83 0.84 -21.30
CA VAL A 12 -5.86 -0.33 -20.40
C VAL A 12 -7.12 -0.33 -19.55
N ASN A 13 -7.52 0.80 -18.98
CA ASN A 13 -8.74 0.95 -18.17
C ASN A 13 -9.99 0.55 -18.96
N ASN A 14 -10.06 0.94 -20.23
CA ASN A 14 -11.15 0.52 -21.12
C ASN A 14 -11.22 -1.00 -21.31
N LYS A 15 -10.09 -1.71 -21.24
CA LYS A 15 -10.03 -3.18 -21.31
C LYS A 15 -10.24 -3.86 -19.96
N LEU A 16 -9.98 -3.17 -18.86
CA LEU A 16 -10.19 -3.65 -17.49
C LEU A 16 -11.66 -3.56 -17.05
N HIS A 17 -12.54 -3.06 -17.91
CA HIS A 17 -13.99 -3.20 -17.78
C HIS A 17 -14.44 -4.45 -18.54
N ILE A 18 -14.48 -5.58 -17.85
CA ILE A 18 -14.74 -6.90 -18.46
C ILE A 18 -16.13 -7.36 -18.05
N GLN A 19 -17.02 -7.51 -19.02
CA GLN A 19 -18.33 -8.10 -18.81
C GLN A 19 -18.33 -9.54 -19.32
N THR A 20 -18.79 -10.48 -18.51
CA THR A 20 -18.92 -11.89 -18.89
C THR A 20 -20.21 -12.45 -18.29
N GLY A 21 -21.18 -12.75 -19.17
CA GLY A 21 -22.51 -13.20 -18.75
C GLY A 21 -23.23 -12.10 -17.96
N ASP A 22 -23.56 -12.41 -16.72
CA ASP A 22 -24.24 -11.55 -15.74
C ASP A 22 -23.28 -10.81 -14.80
N SER A 23 -21.97 -11.05 -14.91
CA SER A 23 -20.96 -10.50 -14.03
C SER A 23 -20.12 -9.44 -14.75
N THR A 24 -19.76 -8.39 -14.01
CA THR A 24 -18.88 -7.33 -14.52
C THR A 24 -17.71 -7.12 -13.56
N ILE A 25 -16.50 -7.18 -14.09
CA ILE A 25 -15.26 -6.87 -13.38
C ILE A 25 -14.86 -5.45 -13.74
N TYR A 26 -14.64 -4.64 -12.71
CA TYR A 26 -14.11 -3.28 -12.84
C TYR A 26 -12.68 -3.26 -12.32
N GLY A 27 -11.74 -2.94 -13.20
CA GLY A 27 -10.36 -2.62 -12.83
C GLY A 27 -10.00 -1.22 -13.29
N ARG A 28 -9.13 -0.56 -12.52
CA ARG A 28 -8.58 0.75 -12.85
C ARG A 28 -7.09 0.78 -12.50
N ILE A 29 -6.29 1.29 -13.42
CA ILE A 29 -4.87 1.60 -13.22
C ILE A 29 -4.65 3.09 -13.42
N GLU A 30 -3.91 3.69 -12.50
CA GLU A 30 -3.58 5.10 -12.45
C GLU A 30 -2.11 5.27 -12.07
N SER A 31 -1.49 6.36 -12.53
CA SER A 31 -0.14 6.74 -12.11
C SER A 31 -0.16 8.04 -11.35
N TYR A 32 0.57 8.08 -10.25
CA TYR A 32 0.71 9.27 -9.42
C TYR A 32 2.17 9.63 -9.23
N SER A 33 2.48 10.93 -9.25
CA SER A 33 3.77 11.42 -8.75
C SER A 33 3.73 11.53 -7.23
N CYS A 34 4.84 11.21 -6.56
CA CYS A 34 5.02 11.40 -5.11
C CYS A 34 5.12 12.89 -4.69
N LYS A 35 4.75 13.82 -5.57
CA LYS A 35 4.72 15.25 -5.26
C LYS A 35 3.57 15.48 -4.28
N MET A 36 3.90 16.02 -3.10
CA MET A 36 2.92 16.51 -2.15
C MET A 36 2.12 17.65 -2.81
N ALA A 37 0.80 17.50 -2.88
CA ALA A 37 -0.12 18.48 -3.41
C ALA A 37 -1.20 18.81 -2.36
N GLY A 38 -1.77 20.01 -2.42
CA GLY A 38 -2.81 20.43 -1.48
C GLY A 38 -2.41 20.25 -0.01
N ASN A 39 -3.20 19.49 0.73
CA ASN A 39 -3.01 19.28 2.17
C ASN A 39 -2.01 18.16 2.53
N ASP A 40 -1.44 17.45 1.54
CA ASP A 40 -0.48 16.35 1.74
C ASP A 40 0.68 16.76 2.66
N LYS A 41 1.17 18.00 2.53
CA LYS A 41 2.30 18.50 3.33
C LYS A 41 1.97 18.61 4.82
N ALA A 42 0.74 19.00 5.16
CA ALA A 42 0.28 19.08 6.54
C ALA A 42 0.05 17.68 7.11
N LEU A 43 -0.58 16.80 6.33
CA LEU A 43 -0.78 15.39 6.69
C LEU A 43 0.56 14.68 6.92
N TYR A 44 1.56 14.89 6.06
CA TYR A 44 2.88 14.30 6.22
C TYR A 44 3.55 14.71 7.54
N LYS A 45 3.45 15.99 7.90
CA LYS A 45 4.00 16.50 9.17
C LYS A 45 3.33 15.85 10.38
N ARG A 46 2.00 15.70 10.36
CA ARG A 46 1.26 15.01 11.42
C ARG A 46 1.59 13.52 11.46
N PHE A 47 1.73 12.88 10.30
CA PHE A 47 2.04 11.46 10.18
C PHE A 47 3.44 11.10 10.72
N THR A 48 4.38 12.04 10.63
CA THR A 48 5.78 11.87 11.04
C THR A 48 6.11 12.64 12.34
N SER A 49 5.12 13.14 13.08
CA SER A 49 5.38 13.95 14.28
C SER A 49 5.97 13.14 15.43
N GLU A 50 5.64 11.85 15.52
CA GLU A 50 6.04 10.97 16.62
C GLU A 50 7.24 10.08 16.29
N GLN A 51 7.52 9.85 15.00
CA GLN A 51 8.55 8.92 14.52
C GLN A 51 9.18 9.41 13.22
N ALA A 52 10.46 9.07 13.01
CA ALA A 52 11.21 9.56 11.86
C ALA A 52 10.69 8.93 10.55
N PRO A 53 10.78 9.63 9.41
CA PRO A 53 10.28 9.11 8.13
C PRO A 53 10.99 7.84 7.64
N THR A 54 12.23 7.63 8.07
CA THR A 54 13.05 6.47 7.76
C THR A 54 12.77 5.27 8.65
N ASP A 55 12.00 5.46 9.73
CA ASP A 55 11.67 4.38 10.64
C ASP A 55 10.87 3.31 9.89
N LEU A 56 11.20 2.06 10.20
CA LEU A 56 10.63 0.90 9.55
C LEU A 56 9.38 0.45 10.32
N GLN A 57 8.32 0.17 9.58
CA GLN A 57 7.07 -0.35 10.10
C GLN A 57 6.78 -1.72 9.49
N ALA A 58 6.46 -2.67 10.37
CA ALA A 58 6.05 -4.03 10.01
C ALA A 58 4.76 -4.02 9.16
N LEU A 59 4.76 -4.73 8.04
CA LEU A 59 3.61 -4.95 7.16
C LEU A 59 2.60 -5.98 7.68
N SER A 60 3.01 -6.77 8.66
CA SER A 60 2.18 -7.83 9.23
C SER A 60 2.25 -7.77 10.75
N PRO A 61 1.20 -8.23 11.46
CA PRO A 61 1.34 -8.58 12.86
C PRO A 61 2.52 -9.55 13.03
N PRO A 62 3.26 -9.51 14.15
CA PRO A 62 4.33 -10.45 14.40
C PRO A 62 3.78 -11.87 14.28
N GLN A 63 4.17 -12.58 13.22
CA GLN A 63 3.78 -13.97 13.01
C GLN A 63 4.62 -14.82 13.96
N THR A 64 4.00 -15.36 15.00
CA THR A 64 4.60 -16.44 15.77
C THR A 64 4.77 -17.66 14.87
N LEU A 65 5.92 -18.35 15.00
CA LEU A 65 6.32 -19.52 14.19
C LEU A 65 5.28 -20.67 14.11
N GLN A 66 4.20 -20.60 14.88
CA GLN A 66 3.11 -21.56 14.91
C GLN A 66 2.11 -21.46 13.74
N ASP A 67 2.08 -20.35 13.00
CA ASP A 67 1.08 -20.11 11.93
C ASP A 67 1.63 -20.32 10.50
N MET A 68 2.85 -20.85 10.37
CA MET A 68 3.53 -21.03 9.08
C MET A 68 3.30 -22.43 8.50
N SER A 69 2.72 -22.47 7.28
CA SER A 69 2.60 -23.70 6.48
C SER A 69 3.99 -24.21 6.06
N PRO A 70 4.25 -25.54 6.06
CA PRO A 70 5.60 -26.12 5.91
C PRO A 70 6.31 -25.81 4.58
N GLN A 71 5.65 -25.21 3.59
CA GLN A 71 6.26 -24.80 2.32
C GLN A 71 7.11 -23.52 2.43
N ILE A 72 6.81 -22.61 3.36
CA ILE A 72 7.56 -21.35 3.54
C ILE A 72 8.91 -21.60 4.25
N LEU A 73 8.97 -22.63 5.10
CA LEU A 73 10.19 -23.00 5.84
C LEU A 73 11.36 -23.45 4.95
N ARG A 74 11.12 -23.80 3.68
CA ARG A 74 12.14 -24.35 2.77
C ARG A 74 12.98 -23.29 2.06
N SER A 75 12.51 -22.05 1.93
CA SER A 75 13.29 -20.98 1.28
C SER A 75 14.27 -20.28 2.24
N SER A 76 14.20 -20.56 3.54
CA SER A 76 14.90 -19.80 4.60
C SER A 76 16.06 -20.55 5.26
N LEU A 77 16.44 -21.73 4.76
CA LEU A 77 17.52 -22.54 5.34
C LEU A 77 18.90 -22.08 4.84
N SER A 78 19.24 -20.82 5.10
CA SER A 78 20.64 -20.37 5.11
C SER A 78 20.90 -19.65 6.43
N GLY A 79 21.30 -20.44 7.43
CA GLY A 79 22.20 -20.04 8.51
C GLY A 79 21.78 -18.87 9.41
N ASP A 80 21.45 -19.24 10.65
CA ASP A 80 21.68 -18.47 11.88
C ASP A 80 20.57 -17.47 12.29
N GLU A 81 19.99 -17.75 13.46
CA GLU A 81 19.22 -16.85 14.34
C GLU A 81 17.88 -16.28 13.78
N GLY A 82 16.79 -17.04 13.91
CA GLY A 82 15.47 -16.51 14.29
C GLY A 82 14.82 -15.41 13.43
N VAL A 83 15.05 -15.37 12.12
CA VAL A 83 14.56 -14.28 11.28
C VAL A 83 13.07 -14.45 10.95
N THR A 84 12.21 -13.81 11.74
CA THR A 84 10.86 -13.41 11.32
C THR A 84 10.95 -12.62 10.02
N LEU A 85 10.38 -13.15 8.94
CA LEU A 85 10.15 -12.43 7.68
C LEU A 85 9.05 -11.39 7.89
N CYS A 86 9.34 -10.39 8.71
CA CYS A 86 8.50 -9.22 8.81
C CYS A 86 8.88 -8.32 7.64
N ASP A 87 8.11 -8.35 6.55
CA ASP A 87 8.28 -7.34 5.51
C ASP A 87 8.10 -5.96 6.18
N THR A 88 9.12 -5.11 6.07
CA THR A 88 9.08 -3.76 6.64
C THR A 88 9.08 -2.73 5.55
N ILE A 89 8.37 -1.63 5.75
CA ILE A 89 8.43 -0.45 4.88
C ILE A 89 8.77 0.79 5.68
N SER A 90 9.40 1.78 5.04
CA SER A 90 9.60 3.07 5.69
C SER A 90 8.26 3.77 5.94
N ARG A 91 8.15 4.55 7.02
CA ARG A 91 6.97 5.40 7.27
C ARG A 91 6.72 6.37 6.11
N LYS A 92 7.77 6.84 5.43
CA LYS A 92 7.63 7.66 4.22
C LYS A 92 6.93 6.91 3.10
N THR A 93 7.29 5.65 2.86
CA THR A 93 6.60 4.79 1.88
C THR A 93 5.15 4.58 2.29
N LEU A 94 4.89 4.27 3.56
CA LEU A 94 3.53 4.09 4.06
C LEU A 94 2.67 5.34 3.85
N PHE A 95 3.21 6.53 4.16
CA PHE A 95 2.53 7.79 3.89
C PHE A 95 2.19 7.95 2.41
N TYR A 96 3.13 7.63 1.51
CA TYR A 96 2.86 7.72 0.08
C TYR A 96 1.75 6.77 -0.39
N LEU A 97 1.64 5.58 0.20
CA LEU A 97 0.54 4.65 -0.07
C LEU A 97 -0.80 5.23 0.40
N ILE A 98 -0.88 5.71 1.65
CA ILE A 98 -2.09 6.34 2.21
C ILE A 98 -2.52 7.54 1.38
N ALA A 99 -1.59 8.44 1.05
CA ALA A 99 -1.89 9.63 0.25
C ALA A 99 -2.28 9.29 -1.20
N THR A 100 -1.83 8.14 -1.73
CA THR A 100 -2.26 7.65 -3.05
C THR A 100 -3.68 7.10 -2.97
N LEU A 101 -4.02 6.34 -1.93
CA LEU A 101 -5.39 5.84 -1.71
C LEU A 101 -6.39 7.00 -1.56
N ASN A 102 -6.08 7.98 -0.72
CA ASN A 102 -6.89 9.19 -0.58
C ASN A 102 -7.12 9.88 -1.93
N ALA A 103 -6.05 10.08 -2.71
CA ALA A 103 -6.18 10.73 -4.02
C ALA A 103 -6.95 9.91 -5.06
N ALA A 104 -7.01 8.59 -4.93
CA ALA A 104 -7.71 7.70 -5.87
C ALA A 104 -9.21 7.56 -5.55
N PHE A 105 -9.59 7.70 -4.29
CA PHE A 105 -10.94 7.40 -3.80
C PHE A 105 -11.65 8.59 -3.14
N GLU A 106 -11.06 9.79 -3.12
CA GLU A 106 -11.74 11.02 -2.72
C GLU A 106 -12.90 11.34 -3.69
N PRO A 107 -14.06 11.80 -3.20
CA PRO A 107 -14.40 12.10 -1.79
C PRO A 107 -15.02 10.93 -1.02
N ASP A 108 -15.13 9.75 -1.63
CA ASP A 108 -15.90 8.64 -1.09
C ASP A 108 -15.22 7.95 0.11
N TYR A 109 -13.89 7.97 0.19
CA TYR A 109 -13.13 7.31 1.26
C TYR A 109 -12.00 8.20 1.81
N ASP A 110 -11.76 8.11 3.14
CA ASP A 110 -10.63 8.73 3.85
C ASP A 110 -9.80 7.67 4.58
N PHE A 111 -8.54 7.54 4.19
CA PHE A 111 -7.55 6.60 4.71
C PHE A 111 -6.52 7.29 5.64
N SER A 112 -6.75 8.53 6.07
CA SER A 112 -5.77 9.31 6.85
C SER A 112 -5.36 8.65 8.18
N GLU A 113 -6.23 7.82 8.75
CA GLU A 113 -5.98 7.08 9.99
C GLU A 113 -5.69 5.58 9.74
N ALA A 114 -5.52 5.17 8.47
CA ALA A 114 -5.34 3.77 8.10
C ALA A 114 -4.08 3.17 8.74
N ARG A 115 -4.25 2.01 9.35
CA ARG A 115 -3.14 1.24 9.96
C ARG A 115 -2.71 0.08 9.07
N VAL A 116 -1.44 -0.28 9.16
CA VAL A 116 -0.88 -1.38 8.36
C VAL A 116 -1.52 -2.74 8.65
N SER A 117 -2.07 -2.93 9.84
CA SER A 117 -2.79 -4.15 10.24
C SER A 117 -4.31 -4.07 10.03
N GLU A 118 -4.83 -3.02 9.41
CA GLU A 118 -6.26 -2.84 9.22
C GLU A 118 -6.74 -3.80 8.13
N ARG A 119 -7.37 -4.90 8.55
CA ARG A 119 -8.05 -5.83 7.65
C ARG A 119 -9.35 -5.18 7.20
N ALA A 120 -9.54 -5.10 5.88
CA ALA A 120 -10.83 -4.82 5.25
C ALA A 120 -11.85 -5.93 5.56
#